data_AF-A0A645DTK0-F1
#
_entry.id   AF-A0A645DTK0-F1
#
_cell.length_a   1.000
_cell.length_b   1.000
_cell.length_c   1.000
_cell.angle_alpha   90.00
_cell.angle_beta   90.00
_cell.angle_gamma   90.00
#
_symmetry.space_group_name_H-M   'P 1'
#
loop_
_entity.id
_entity.type
_entity.pdbx_description
1 polymer ?
#
loop_
_entity_poly.entity_id
_entity_poly.type
_entity_poly.pdbx_seq_one_letter_code
_entity_poly.pdbx_strand_id
1 'polypeptide(L)'
;MKAVIIKTGADGAWYKTAGGEQGCVAPVKVDNVVDTVGAGDGFAVGVISALLEGRSLHQAVTRGNKIGALAIQVQGDSEGLPTREQLGE
;
A
#
# COMPACT_ATOMS: atom_id res chain seq x y z
N MET A 1 -3.25 -18.06 -0.08
CA MET A 1 -1.99 -17.56 0.51
C MET A 1 -2.22 -17.23 1.98
N LYS A 2 -1.27 -17.49 2.88
CA LYS A 2 -1.28 -16.99 4.27
C LYS A 2 -0.05 -16.10 4.47
N ALA A 3 -0.27 -14.83 4.77
CA ALA A 3 0.80 -13.85 4.95
C ALA A 3 0.45 -12.86 6.05
N VAL A 4 1.48 -12.30 6.68
CA VAL A 4 1.41 -11.14 7.56
C VAL A 4 2.11 -9.99 6.83
N ILE A 5 1.47 -8.83 6.80
CA ILE A 5 2.01 -7.60 6.21
C ILE A 5 1.89 -6.51 7.26
N ILE A 6 2.99 -5.81 7.53
CA ILE A 6 3.10 -4.77 8.54
C ILE A 6 3.48 -3.48 7.82
N LYS A 7 2.57 -2.50 7.82
CA LYS A 7 2.89 -1.14 7.37
C LYS A 7 3.52 -0.36 8.53
N THR A 8 4.59 0.37 8.25
CA THR A 8 5.36 1.15 9.23
C THR A 8 5.40 2.63 8.87
N GLY A 9 4.39 3.10 8.12
CA GLY A 9 4.26 4.51 7.73
C GLY A 9 5.45 4.99 6.92
N ALA A 10 6.16 6.00 7.44
CA ALA A 10 7.34 6.57 6.80
C ALA A 10 8.54 5.62 6.70
N ASP A 11 8.49 4.44 7.34
CA ASP A 11 9.52 3.40 7.23
C ASP A 11 9.18 2.32 6.18
N GLY A 12 8.04 2.44 5.49
CA GLY A 12 7.62 1.53 4.43
C GLY A 12 6.75 0.39 4.94
N ALA A 13 7.04 -0.84 4.49
CA ALA A 13 6.28 -2.03 4.89
C ALA A 13 7.11 -3.31 4.84
N TRP A 14 6.73 -4.26 5.69
CA TRP A 14 7.35 -5.59 5.79
C TRP A 14 6.30 -6.66 5.51
N TYR A 15 6.73 -7.80 4.99
CA TYR A 15 5.84 -8.94 4.79
C TYR A 15 6.54 -10.27 5.04
N LYS A 16 5.74 -11.28 5.43
CA LYS A 16 6.18 -12.67 5.58
C LYS A 16 5.03 -13.63 5.28
N THR A 17 5.29 -14.66 4.50
CA THR A 17 4.35 -15.76 4.25
C THR A 17 4.62 -16.94 5.18
N ALA A 18 3.62 -17.79 5.37
CA ALA A 18 3.80 -19.06 6.08
C ALA A 18 4.81 -20.00 5.38
N GLY A 19 5.06 -19.82 4.08
CA GLY A 19 6.03 -20.59 3.30
C GLY A 19 7.47 -20.07 3.39
N GLY A 20 7.72 -19.01 4.17
CA GLY A 20 9.06 -18.47 4.40
C GLY A 20 9.48 -17.33 3.48
N GLU A 21 8.70 -17.00 2.44
CA GLU A 21 8.91 -15.78 1.65
C GLU A 21 8.76 -14.56 2.57
N GLN A 22 9.71 -13.65 2.54
CA GLN A 22 9.68 -12.43 3.33
C GLN A 22 10.43 -11.31 2.61
N GLY A 23 10.13 -10.08 2.97
CA GLY A 23 10.80 -8.91 2.41
C GLY A 23 10.32 -7.62 3.02
N CYS A 24 10.84 -6.52 2.49
CA CYS A 24 10.39 -5.18 2.80
C CYS A 24 10.21 -4.37 1.51
N VAL A 25 9.42 -3.32 1.62
CA VAL A 25 9.19 -2.32 0.59
C VAL A 25 9.51 -0.96 1.19
N ALA A 26 10.32 -0.18 0.49
CA ALA A 26 10.68 1.17 0.89
C ALA A 26 9.43 2.06 1.05
N PRO A 27 9.50 3.10 1.90
CA PRO A 27 8.43 4.08 2.00
C PRO A 27 8.23 4.84 0.70
N VAL A 28 7.01 5.30 0.47
CA VAL A 28 6.71 6.30 -0.55
C VAL A 28 6.81 7.66 0.11
N LYS A 29 7.75 8.49 -0.35
CA LYS A 29 7.93 9.84 0.18
C LYS A 29 6.69 10.68 -0.16
N VAL A 30 6.13 11.32 0.86
CA VAL A 30 5.02 12.27 0.73
C VAL A 30 5.49 13.61 1.26
N ASP A 31 5.57 14.62 0.39
CA ASP A 31 6.06 15.94 0.76
C ASP A 31 4.98 16.80 1.45
N ASN A 32 3.70 16.50 1.22
CA ASN A 32 2.58 17.22 1.80
C ASN A 32 1.55 16.24 2.38
N VAL A 33 1.52 16.11 3.71
CA VAL A 33 0.52 15.31 4.43
C VAL A 33 -0.64 16.22 4.83
N VAL A 34 -1.85 15.88 4.39
CA VAL A 34 -3.08 16.68 4.63
C VAL A 34 -3.92 16.07 5.73
N ASP A 35 -4.26 14.79 5.60
CA ASP A 35 -5.05 14.01 6.56
C ASP A 35 -4.48 12.58 6.57
N THR A 36 -4.38 11.94 7.73
CA THR A 36 -3.85 10.56 7.81
C THR A 36 -4.94 9.49 7.78
N VAL A 37 -6.21 9.92 7.81
CA VAL A 37 -7.36 9.05 7.61
C VAL A 37 -7.27 8.37 6.24
N GLY A 38 -7.79 7.14 6.13
CA GLY A 38 -7.74 6.37 4.88
C GLY A 38 -6.39 5.74 4.52
N ALA A 39 -5.28 6.13 5.16
CA ALA A 39 -3.95 5.55 4.87
C ALA A 39 -3.90 4.02 5.02
N GLY A 40 -4.56 3.50 6.06
CA GLY A 40 -4.63 2.07 6.34
C GLY A 40 -5.52 1.33 5.35
N ASP A 41 -6.69 1.87 5.07
CA ASP A 41 -7.67 1.27 4.16
C ASP A 41 -7.15 1.31 2.71
N GLY A 42 -6.57 2.44 2.28
CA GLY A 42 -5.88 2.57 1.01
C GLY A 42 -4.73 1.57 0.85
N PHE A 43 -3.93 1.36 1.91
CA PHE A 43 -2.91 0.32 1.92
C PHE A 43 -3.52 -1.08 1.72
N ALA A 44 -4.59 -1.41 2.45
CA ALA A 44 -5.27 -2.69 2.33
C ALA A 44 -5.87 -2.89 0.93
N VAL A 45 -6.53 -1.88 0.37
CA VAL A 45 -7.08 -1.86 -0.99
C VAL A 45 -5.97 -2.13 -2.02
N GLY A 46 -4.82 -1.47 -1.90
CA GLY A 46 -3.69 -1.67 -2.79
C GLY A 46 -3.15 -3.10 -2.74
N VAL A 47 -2.95 -3.65 -1.54
CA VAL A 47 -2.49 -5.03 -1.37
C VAL A 47 -3.49 -6.02 -1.96
N ILE A 48 -4.75 -5.93 -1.54
CA ILE A 48 -5.77 -6.92 -1.91
C ILE A 48 -6.05 -6.86 -3.40
N SER A 49 -6.17 -5.67 -4.00
CA SER A 49 -6.40 -5.52 -5.44
C SER A 49 -5.27 -6.12 -6.27
N ALA A 50 -4.01 -5.90 -5.89
CA ALA A 50 -2.86 -6.45 -6.60
C ALA A 50 -2.79 -7.98 -6.51
N LEU A 51 -3.10 -8.55 -5.35
CA LEU A 51 -3.16 -9.99 -5.17
C LEU A 51 -4.28 -10.64 -6.00
N LEU A 52 -5.45 -10.00 -6.06
CA LEU A 52 -6.58 -10.45 -6.91
C LEU A 52 -6.22 -10.42 -8.41
N GLU A 53 -5.31 -9.54 -8.81
CA GLU A 53 -4.77 -9.47 -10.17
C GLU A 53 -3.60 -10.44 -10.42
N GLY A 54 -3.27 -11.31 -9.47
CA GLY A 54 -2.21 -12.30 -9.61
C GLY A 54 -0.79 -11.72 -9.50
N ARG A 55 -0.64 -10.50 -8.98
CA ARG A 55 0.68 -9.92 -8.74
C ARG A 55 1.38 -10.62 -7.57
N SER A 56 2.71 -10.57 -7.59
CA SER A 56 3.53 -11.08 -6.48
C SER A 56 3.26 -10.32 -5.18
N LEU A 57 3.58 -10.93 -4.03
CA LEU A 57 3.39 -10.29 -2.73
C LEU A 57 4.20 -9.00 -2.60
N HIS A 58 5.43 -8.97 -3.11
CA HIS A 58 6.23 -7.74 -3.17
C HIS A 58 5.51 -6.62 -3.93
N GLN A 59 5.02 -6.92 -5.14
CA GLN A 59 4.27 -5.94 -5.95
C GLN A 59 2.98 -5.49 -5.27
N ALA A 60 2.29 -6.39 -4.58
CA ALA A 60 1.08 -6.05 -3.84
C ALA A 60 1.35 -5.10 -2.67
N VAL A 61 2.39 -5.36 -1.88
CA VAL A 61 2.82 -4.47 -0.80
C VAL A 61 3.29 -3.12 -1.34
N THR A 62 3.98 -3.10 -2.48
CA THR A 62 4.36 -1.86 -3.18
C THR A 62 3.16 -1.04 -3.61
N ARG A 63 2.12 -1.67 -4.18
CA ARG A 63 0.86 -0.97 -4.49
C ARG A 63 0.19 -0.45 -3.21
N GLY A 64 0.12 -1.26 -2.16
CA GLY A 64 -0.39 -0.84 -0.86
C GLY A 64 0.30 0.42 -0.33
N ASN A 65 1.64 0.43 -0.32
CA ASN A 65 2.41 1.61 0.09
C ASN A 65 2.06 2.85 -0.75
N LYS A 66 1.97 2.69 -2.07
CA LYS A 66 1.64 3.81 -2.98
C LYS A 66 0.23 4.35 -2.72
N ILE A 67 -0.78 3.49 -2.60
CA ILE A 67 -2.16 3.95 -2.37
C ILE A 67 -2.31 4.58 -0.99
N GLY A 68 -1.74 3.97 0.06
CA GLY A 68 -1.76 4.57 1.40
C GLY A 68 -1.09 5.94 1.46
N ALA A 69 0.00 6.14 0.70
CA ALA A 69 0.66 7.42 0.58
C ALA A 69 -0.13 8.46 -0.23
N LEU A 70 -0.95 8.03 -1.19
CA LEU A 70 -1.82 8.93 -1.96
C LEU A 70 -3.05 9.35 -1.15
N ALA A 71 -3.61 8.44 -0.36
CA ALA A 71 -4.75 8.71 0.51
C ALA A 71 -4.48 9.88 1.47
N ILE A 72 -3.25 9.98 2.00
CA ILE A 72 -2.93 11.02 2.99
C ILE A 72 -2.70 12.43 2.42
N GLN A 73 -2.81 12.59 1.12
CA GLN A 73 -2.57 13.87 0.42
C GLN A 73 -3.86 14.66 0.16
N VAL A 74 -5.00 14.14 0.60
CA VAL A 74 -6.31 14.81 0.52
C VAL A 74 -7.05 14.66 1.84
N GLN A 75 -8.13 15.43 2.01
CA GLN A 75 -9.01 15.29 3.17
C GLN A 75 -10.03 14.18 2.91
N GLY A 76 -10.25 13.30 3.90
CA GLY A 76 -11.20 12.18 3.80
C GLY A 76 -10.52 10.82 3.68
N ASP A 77 -11.32 9.76 3.56
CA ASP A 77 -10.85 8.37 3.63
C ASP A 77 -10.63 7.71 2.26
N SER A 78 -11.30 8.21 1.22
CA SER A 78 -11.43 7.54 -0.08
C SER A 78 -11.23 8.47 -1.28
N GLU A 79 -11.30 9.77 -1.05
CA GLU A 79 -11.12 10.83 -2.04
C GLU A 79 -9.73 10.78 -2.70
N GLY A 80 -8.74 10.21 -2.01
CA GLY A 80 -7.34 10.10 -2.47
C GLY A 80 -7.01 8.78 -3.15
N LEU A 81 -7.99 7.89 -3.33
CA LEU A 81 -7.75 6.59 -3.98
C LEU A 81 -7.49 6.78 -5.49
N PRO A 82 -6.40 6.19 -6.02
CA PRO A 82 -6.01 6.41 -7.40
C PRO A 82 -6.80 5.55 -8.39
N THR A 83 -6.89 6.05 -9.62
CA THR A 83 -7.23 5.26 -10.81
C THR A 83 -6.03 4.39 -11.24
N ARG A 84 -6.26 3.43 -12.14
CA ARG A 84 -5.19 2.61 -12.74
C ARG A 84 -4.15 3.46 -13.47
N GLU A 85 -4.60 4.49 -14.18
CA GLU A 85 -3.72 5.43 -14.88
C GLU A 85 -2.78 6.16 -13.91
N GLN A 86 -3.30 6.62 -12.76
CA GLN A 86 -2.48 7.25 -11.71
C GLN A 86 -1.51 6.25 -11.04
N LEU A 87 -1.83 4.95 -11.06
CA LEU A 87 -0.91 3.90 -10.62
C LEU A 87 0.21 3.63 -11.64
N GLY A 88 0.03 4.02 -12.92
CA GLY A 88 0.99 3.79 -14.00
C GLY A 88 0.97 2.35 -14.51
N GLU A 89 -0.22 1.72 -14.54
CA GLU A 89 -0.43 0.32 -14.88
C GLU A 89 -1.35 0.12 -16.09
#